data_AF-A0AAV0Y4C0-F1
#
_entry.id   AF-A0AAV0Y4C0-F1
#
_cell.length_a   1.000
_cell.length_b   1.000
_cell.length_c   1.000
_cell.angle_alpha   90.00
_cell.angle_beta   90.00
_cell.angle_gamma   90.00
#
_symmetry.space_group_name_H-M   'P 1'
#
loop_
_entity.id
_entity.type
_entity.pdbx_description
1 polymer ?
#
loop_
_entity_poly.entity_id
_entity_poly.type
_entity_poly.pdbx_seq_one_letter_code
_entity_poly.pdbx_strand_id
1 'polypeptide(L)'
;MKLFDVFSSFDEFESVLSHYKDKNYVDFIVLSCVRLERDRNAVKLVQRQPTKINEIPELRQYHSFLTTYAYNFLKNQFESSVGAYVLDNTTEVSCSCLFYKSMRLPCKHIFHTRQLQNKPLYDLSLCDTRWTRDYYYKNQRVFKNVEIVPTDSDTTVTILHRKKKKVPSTHEKFRKASMIGAKIAELISCRT
;
A
#
# COMPACT_ATOMS: atom_id res chain seq x y z
N MET A 1 29.96 -2.03 -11.32
CA MET A 1 30.59 -0.73 -11.00
C MET A 1 30.15 -0.33 -9.61
N LYS A 2 30.99 -0.57 -8.59
CA LYS A 2 30.64 -0.31 -7.18
C LYS A 2 31.22 1.06 -6.80
N LEU A 3 30.46 1.86 -6.06
CA LEU A 3 30.75 3.25 -5.67
C LEU A 3 32.12 3.50 -4.98
N PHE A 4 32.87 2.46 -4.62
CA PHE A 4 34.17 2.55 -3.94
C PHE A 4 35.38 2.43 -4.88
N ASP A 5 35.20 2.11 -6.17
CA ASP A 5 36.32 2.04 -7.13
C ASP A 5 36.85 3.45 -7.52
N VAL A 6 36.39 4.51 -6.85
CA VAL A 6 36.62 5.93 -7.22
C VAL A 6 37.41 6.72 -6.18
N PHE A 7 37.49 6.27 -4.92
CA PHE A 7 38.07 7.06 -3.83
C PHE A 7 39.32 6.39 -3.25
N SER A 8 40.39 7.18 -3.08
CA SER A 8 41.73 6.71 -2.74
C SER A 8 41.98 6.61 -1.23
N SER A 9 41.10 7.20 -0.40
CA SER A 9 41.19 7.14 1.07
C SER A 9 39.82 7.24 1.76
N PHE A 10 39.77 6.83 3.03
CA PHE A 10 38.56 6.97 3.87
C PHE A 10 38.20 8.43 4.13
N ASP A 11 39.21 9.30 4.32
CA ASP A 11 38.99 10.74 4.51
C ASP A 11 38.41 11.40 3.25
N GLU A 12 38.82 10.95 2.07
CA GLU A 12 38.25 11.39 0.79
C GLU A 12 36.80 10.94 0.63
N PHE A 13 36.48 9.71 1.03
CA PHE A 13 35.11 9.21 1.07
C PHE A 13 34.24 9.98 2.07
N GLU A 14 34.72 10.24 3.29
CA GLU A 14 34.00 11.05 4.29
C GLU A 14 33.78 12.48 3.81
N SER A 15 34.78 13.10 3.19
CA SER A 15 34.68 14.44 2.61
C SER A 15 33.61 14.49 1.51
N VAL A 16 33.60 13.50 0.61
CA VAL A 16 32.59 13.40 -0.46
C VAL A 16 31.20 13.10 0.09
N LEU A 17 31.08 12.26 1.12
CA LEU A 17 29.81 12.00 1.80
C LEU A 17 29.29 13.23 2.53
N SER A 18 30.17 13.98 3.19
CA SER A 18 29.81 15.23 3.86
C SER A 18 29.36 16.27 2.85
N HIS A 19 30.09 16.41 1.74
CA HIS A 19 29.73 17.31 0.64
C HIS A 19 28.44 16.90 -0.07
N TYR A 20 28.23 15.59 -0.28
CA TYR A 20 26.99 15.05 -0.84
C TYR A 20 25.82 15.24 0.11
N LYS A 21 26.03 15.04 1.42
CA LYS A 21 25.05 15.25 2.47
C LYS A 21 24.67 16.72 2.57
N ASP A 22 25.60 17.66 2.42
CA ASP A 22 25.31 19.09 2.43
C ASP A 22 24.63 19.55 1.14
N LYS A 23 25.13 19.14 -0.04
CA LYS A 23 24.55 19.53 -1.34
C LYS A 23 23.16 18.94 -1.59
N ASN A 24 22.94 17.69 -1.18
CA ASN A 24 21.68 16.96 -1.39
C ASN A 24 20.91 16.77 -0.08
N TYR A 25 21.22 17.54 0.97
CA TYR A 25 20.49 17.53 2.24
C TYR A 25 19.00 17.78 2.01
N VAL A 26 18.72 18.77 1.16
CA VAL A 26 17.38 19.16 0.74
C VAL A 26 16.67 18.00 0.05
N ASP A 27 17.34 17.28 -0.85
CA ASP A 27 16.76 16.11 -1.53
C ASP A 27 16.42 14.99 -0.54
N PHE A 28 17.26 14.75 0.47
CA PHE A 28 16.96 13.77 1.51
C PHE A 28 15.73 14.15 2.35
N ILE A 29 15.60 15.43 2.70
CA ILE A 29 14.43 15.96 3.40
C ILE A 29 13.19 15.83 2.51
N VAL A 30 13.26 16.26 1.25
CA VAL A 30 12.16 16.22 0.29
C VAL A 30 11.69 14.77 0.09
N LEU A 31 12.61 13.83 -0.12
CA LEU A 31 12.29 12.40 -0.23
C LEU A 31 11.63 11.87 1.06
N SER A 32 12.06 12.34 2.22
CA SER A 32 11.44 11.99 3.50
C SER A 32 10.02 12.55 3.64
N CYS A 33 9.79 13.79 3.22
CA CYS A 33 8.46 14.41 3.17
C CYS A 33 7.52 13.64 2.25
N VAL A 34 7.93 13.37 1.00
CA VAL A 34 7.15 12.58 0.03
C VAL A 34 6.81 11.19 0.58
N ARG A 35 7.76 10.55 1.26
CA ARG A 35 7.56 9.27 1.94
C ARG A 35 6.52 9.35 3.06
N LEU A 36 6.51 10.43 3.84
CA LEU A 36 5.52 10.65 4.90
C LEU A 36 4.13 10.95 4.33
N GLU A 37 4.05 11.72 3.24
CA GLU A 37 2.79 12.01 2.56
C GLU A 37 2.15 10.74 1.98
N ARG A 38 2.95 9.87 1.35
CA ARG A 38 2.48 8.57 0.85
C ARG A 38 1.92 7.70 1.98
N ASP A 39 2.64 7.63 3.10
CA ASP A 39 2.19 6.88 4.28
C ASP A 39 0.87 7.46 4.82
N ARG A 40 0.77 8.79 4.96
CA ARG A 40 -0.46 9.48 5.39
C ARG A 40 -1.64 9.18 4.45
N ASN A 41 -1.40 9.19 3.14
CA ASN A 41 -2.43 8.90 2.15
C ASN A 41 -2.88 7.43 2.21
N ALA A 42 -1.94 6.49 2.38
CA ALA A 42 -2.27 5.08 2.58
C ALA A 42 -3.14 4.87 3.83
N VAL A 43 -2.83 5.53 4.95
CA VAL A 43 -3.65 5.50 6.17
C VAL A 43 -5.06 6.02 5.88
N LYS A 44 -5.18 7.19 5.24
CA LYS A 44 -6.49 7.77 4.88
C LYS A 44 -7.30 6.84 3.99
N LEU A 45 -6.68 6.17 3.01
CA LEU A 45 -7.37 5.28 2.07
C LEU A 45 -7.96 4.05 2.74
N VAL A 46 -7.27 3.51 3.75
CA VAL A 46 -7.57 2.23 4.38
C VAL A 46 -8.35 2.40 5.70
N GLN A 47 -8.35 3.58 6.31
CA GLN A 47 -9.12 3.84 7.54
C GLN A 47 -10.42 4.61 7.29
N ARG A 48 -10.60 5.21 6.12
CA ARG A 48 -11.84 5.94 5.83
C ARG A 48 -13.02 4.96 5.81
N GLN A 49 -14.03 5.29 6.61
CA GLN A 49 -15.28 4.56 6.74
C GLN A 49 -16.44 5.44 6.23
N PRO A 50 -17.54 4.84 5.76
CA PRO A 50 -18.67 5.58 5.26
C PRO A 50 -19.49 6.09 6.45
N THR A 51 -20.01 7.31 6.36
CA THR A 51 -20.89 7.87 7.38
C THR A 51 -22.31 7.30 7.29
N LYS A 52 -22.66 6.73 6.14
CA LYS A 52 -23.96 6.09 5.87
C LYS A 52 -23.71 4.64 5.49
N ILE A 53 -24.39 3.73 6.18
CA ILE A 53 -24.39 2.30 5.83
C ILE A 53 -25.20 2.15 4.54
N ASN A 54 -24.63 1.50 3.51
CA ASN A 54 -25.41 1.19 2.32
C ASN A 54 -26.41 0.08 2.65
N GLU A 55 -27.63 0.26 2.18
CA GLU A 55 -28.73 -0.70 2.36
C GLU A 55 -28.52 -1.96 1.53
N ILE A 56 -27.86 -1.84 0.36
CA ILE A 56 -27.56 -2.94 -0.56
C ILE A 56 -26.43 -3.83 0.03
N PRO A 57 -26.69 -5.13 0.31
CA PRO A 57 -25.72 -6.03 0.91
C PRO A 57 -24.42 -6.19 0.12
N GLU A 58 -24.51 -6.31 -1.20
CA GLU A 58 -23.37 -6.54 -2.10
C GLU A 58 -22.40 -5.34 -2.08
N LEU A 59 -22.95 -4.13 -2.07
CA LEU A 59 -22.15 -2.91 -1.95
C LEU A 59 -21.52 -2.77 -0.57
N ARG A 60 -22.18 -3.25 0.49
CA ARG A 60 -21.59 -3.27 1.84
C ARG A 60 -20.38 -4.20 1.88
N GLN A 61 -20.47 -5.37 1.25
CA GLN A 61 -19.37 -6.33 1.17
C GLN A 61 -18.20 -5.79 0.33
N TYR A 62 -18.45 -5.15 -0.81
CA TYR A 62 -17.36 -4.48 -1.56
C TYR A 62 -16.71 -3.35 -0.76
N HIS A 63 -17.47 -2.59 0.03
CA HIS A 63 -16.93 -1.50 0.85
C HIS A 63 -15.99 -2.03 1.94
N SER A 64 -16.33 -3.13 2.61
CA SER A 64 -15.47 -3.71 3.66
C SER A 64 -14.17 -4.27 3.08
N PHE A 65 -14.20 -4.81 1.86
CA PHE A 65 -13.06 -5.41 1.21
C PHE A 65 -12.10 -4.39 0.54
N LEU A 66 -12.64 -3.39 -0.15
CA LEU A 66 -11.87 -2.45 -0.96
C LEU A 66 -11.45 -1.19 -0.18
N THR A 67 -10.44 -0.50 -0.70
CA THR A 67 -10.16 0.89 -0.30
C THR A 67 -11.32 1.80 -0.67
N THR A 68 -11.57 2.86 0.11
CA THR A 68 -12.68 3.80 -0.17
C THR A 68 -12.56 4.44 -1.56
N TYR A 69 -11.34 4.68 -2.04
CA TYR A 69 -11.10 5.18 -3.39
C TYR A 69 -11.65 4.24 -4.46
N ALA A 70 -11.22 2.97 -4.46
CA ALA A 70 -11.66 1.97 -5.42
C ALA A 70 -13.17 1.70 -5.31
N TYR A 71 -13.67 1.63 -4.07
CA TYR A 71 -15.09 1.44 -3.80
C TYR A 71 -15.96 2.53 -4.44
N ASN A 72 -15.59 3.81 -4.33
CA ASN A 72 -16.39 4.90 -4.91
C ASN A 72 -16.54 4.76 -6.43
N PHE A 73 -15.48 4.35 -7.12
CA PHE A 73 -15.55 4.07 -8.56
C PHE A 73 -16.45 2.87 -8.87
N LEU A 74 -16.32 1.78 -8.11
CA LEU A 74 -17.15 0.58 -8.27
C LEU A 74 -18.63 0.90 -8.01
N LYS A 75 -18.93 1.65 -6.95
CA LYS A 75 -20.29 2.06 -6.58
C LYS A 75 -20.96 2.81 -7.75
N ASN A 76 -20.27 3.76 -8.35
CA ASN A 76 -20.79 4.49 -9.51
C ASN A 76 -21.07 3.56 -10.70
N GLN A 77 -20.22 2.56 -10.93
CA GLN A 77 -20.44 1.55 -11.98
C GLN A 77 -21.62 0.62 -11.66
N PHE A 78 -21.80 0.25 -10.39
CA PHE A 78 -22.91 -0.58 -9.94
C PHE A 78 -24.24 0.13 -10.11
N GLU A 79 -24.35 1.38 -9.68
CA GLU A 79 -25.57 2.20 -9.83
C GLU A 79 -25.89 2.45 -11.31
N SER A 80 -24.87 2.62 -12.15
CA SER A 80 -25.02 2.81 -13.61
C SER A 80 -25.20 1.51 -14.40
N SER A 81 -25.31 0.35 -13.73
CA SER A 81 -25.46 -0.95 -14.41
C SER A 81 -26.88 -1.21 -14.90
N VAL A 82 -27.88 -0.59 -14.26
CA VAL A 82 -29.29 -0.72 -14.63
C VAL A 82 -29.50 -0.07 -15.99
N GLY A 83 -29.81 -0.89 -17.00
CA GLY A 83 -30.00 -0.43 -18.38
C GLY A 83 -28.70 -0.22 -19.18
N ALA A 84 -27.55 -0.69 -18.68
CA ALA A 84 -26.34 -0.73 -19.51
C ALA A 84 -26.50 -1.75 -20.64
N TYR A 85 -25.98 -1.46 -21.83
CA TYR A 85 -25.93 -2.44 -22.91
C TYR A 85 -24.80 -3.45 -22.67
N VAL A 86 -24.98 -4.67 -23.17
CA VAL A 86 -23.91 -5.67 -23.20
C VAL A 86 -22.91 -5.27 -24.28
N LEU A 87 -21.67 -5.00 -23.89
CA LEU A 87 -20.60 -4.71 -24.83
C LEU A 87 -20.01 -6.02 -25.38
N ASP A 88 -19.70 -6.06 -26.67
CA ASP A 88 -19.08 -7.21 -27.33
C ASP A 88 -17.78 -7.64 -26.61
N ASN A 89 -17.63 -8.95 -26.41
CA ASN A 89 -16.56 -9.59 -25.63
C ASN A 89 -16.57 -9.32 -24.12
N THR A 90 -17.72 -8.94 -23.54
CA THR A 90 -17.89 -8.92 -22.07
C THR A 90 -18.29 -10.30 -21.58
N THR A 91 -17.54 -10.81 -20.61
CA THR A 91 -17.87 -12.03 -19.85
C THR A 91 -18.33 -11.65 -18.44
N GLU A 92 -18.74 -12.63 -17.65
CA GLU A 92 -19.06 -12.44 -16.24
C GLU A 92 -17.85 -11.98 -15.38
N VAL A 93 -16.62 -12.11 -15.88
CA VAL A 93 -15.38 -11.81 -15.11
C VAL A 93 -14.49 -10.74 -15.75
N SER A 94 -14.63 -10.51 -17.06
CA SER A 94 -13.77 -9.62 -17.81
C SER A 94 -14.55 -8.77 -18.81
N CYS A 95 -14.05 -7.57 -19.08
CA CYS A 95 -14.66 -6.66 -20.04
C CYS A 95 -13.58 -5.91 -20.83
N SER A 96 -13.90 -5.56 -22.07
CA SER A 96 -13.02 -4.79 -22.95
C SER A 96 -13.10 -3.27 -22.72
N CYS A 97 -13.98 -2.79 -21.83
CA CYS A 97 -14.20 -1.37 -21.60
C CYS A 97 -13.01 -0.67 -20.93
N LEU A 98 -12.90 0.64 -21.12
CA LEU A 98 -11.83 1.46 -20.56
C LEU A 98 -11.77 1.37 -19.03
N PHE A 99 -12.92 1.34 -18.37
CA PHE A 99 -12.98 1.21 -16.91
C PHE A 99 -12.30 -0.09 -16.45
N TYR A 100 -12.66 -1.23 -17.03
CA TYR A 100 -12.08 -2.51 -16.65
C TYR A 100 -10.59 -2.58 -16.99
N LYS A 101 -10.18 -2.09 -18.16
CA LYS A 101 -8.75 -2.05 -18.55
C LYS A 101 -7.91 -1.20 -17.58
N SER A 102 -8.42 -0.05 -17.17
CA SER A 102 -7.71 0.89 -16.29
C SER A 102 -7.77 0.47 -14.83
N MET A 103 -8.96 0.15 -14.32
CA MET A 103 -9.19 -0.15 -12.91
C MET A 103 -9.05 -1.63 -12.61
N ARG A 104 -9.34 -2.55 -13.51
CA ARG A 104 -9.45 -4.00 -13.21
C ARG A 104 -10.39 -4.26 -12.03
N LEU A 105 -11.52 -3.57 -12.07
CA LEU A 105 -12.64 -3.72 -11.15
C LEU A 105 -13.89 -4.02 -11.98
N PRO A 106 -14.93 -4.65 -11.38
CA PRO A 106 -16.22 -4.81 -12.02
C PRO A 106 -16.72 -3.49 -12.62
N CYS A 107 -17.00 -3.50 -13.92
CA CYS A 107 -17.63 -2.38 -14.61
C CYS A 107 -19.14 -2.59 -14.69
N LYS A 108 -19.87 -1.55 -15.10
CA LYS A 108 -21.32 -1.63 -15.31
C LYS A 108 -21.75 -2.77 -16.25
N HIS A 109 -20.94 -3.08 -17.26
CA HIS A 109 -21.22 -4.17 -18.20
C HIS A 109 -21.10 -5.54 -17.52
N ILE A 110 -20.06 -5.75 -16.69
CA ILE A 110 -19.91 -7.01 -15.93
C ILE A 110 -21.10 -7.20 -14.98
N PHE A 111 -21.51 -6.15 -14.28
CA PHE A 111 -22.68 -6.21 -13.41
C PHE A 111 -23.95 -6.55 -14.18
N HIS A 112 -24.18 -5.90 -15.32
CA HIS A 112 -25.35 -6.17 -16.16
C HIS A 112 -25.34 -7.61 -16.72
N THR A 113 -24.21 -8.09 -17.23
CA THR A 113 -24.06 -9.48 -17.70
C THR A 113 -24.33 -10.50 -16.59
N ARG A 114 -23.84 -10.25 -15.36
CA ARG A 114 -24.12 -11.13 -14.22
C ARG A 114 -25.59 -11.12 -13.81
N GLN A 115 -26.28 -9.97 -13.90
CA GLN A 115 -27.73 -9.89 -13.69
C GLN A 115 -28.47 -10.75 -14.73
N LEU A 116 -28.15 -10.64 -16.02
CA LEU A 116 -28.77 -11.44 -17.08
C LEU A 116 -28.55 -12.95 -16.89
N GLN A 117 -27.39 -13.33 -16.37
CA GLN A 117 -27.03 -14.72 -16.11
C GLN A 117 -27.47 -15.23 -14.72
N ASN A 118 -28.19 -14.43 -13.92
CA ASN A 118 -28.55 -14.73 -12.53
C ASN A 118 -27.36 -15.15 -11.65
N LYS A 119 -26.20 -14.53 -11.84
CA LYS A 119 -25.01 -14.73 -11.00
C LYS A 119 -24.97 -13.73 -9.84
N PRO A 120 -24.33 -14.06 -8.72
CA PRO A 120 -24.10 -13.11 -7.63
C PRO A 120 -23.37 -11.86 -8.13
N LEU A 121 -23.86 -10.68 -7.74
CA LEU A 121 -23.25 -9.40 -8.09
C LEU A 121 -22.00 -9.11 -7.24
N TYR A 122 -21.95 -9.67 -6.04
CA TYR A 122 -20.77 -9.67 -5.20
C TYR A 122 -19.88 -10.87 -5.50
N ASP A 123 -18.64 -10.61 -5.89
CA ASP A 123 -17.61 -11.62 -6.10
C ASP A 123 -16.22 -11.00 -5.92
N LEU A 124 -15.47 -11.53 -4.96
CA LEU A 124 -14.13 -11.06 -4.61
C LEU A 124 -13.12 -11.27 -5.73
N SER A 125 -13.30 -12.31 -6.55
CA SER A 125 -12.38 -12.65 -7.63
C SER A 125 -12.37 -11.61 -8.75
N LEU A 126 -13.42 -10.79 -8.85
CA LEU A 126 -13.52 -9.72 -9.83
C LEU A 126 -12.68 -8.50 -9.48
N CYS A 127 -12.24 -8.38 -8.22
CA CYS A 127 -11.49 -7.23 -7.74
C CYS A 127 -9.99 -7.51 -7.76
N ASP A 128 -9.23 -6.70 -8.50
CA ASP A 128 -7.76 -6.77 -8.46
C ASP A 128 -7.24 -6.50 -7.03
N THR A 129 -6.33 -7.38 -6.58
CA THR A 129 -5.72 -7.34 -5.24
C THR A 129 -5.17 -5.98 -4.87
N ARG A 130 -4.67 -5.19 -5.83
CA ARG A 130 -4.06 -3.88 -5.57
C ARG A 130 -5.02 -2.88 -4.93
N TRP A 131 -6.34 -3.07 -5.07
CA TRP A 131 -7.37 -2.17 -4.54
C TRP A 131 -7.90 -2.58 -3.17
N THR A 132 -7.50 -3.74 -2.68
CA THR A 132 -7.97 -4.32 -1.43
C THR A 132 -7.31 -3.64 -0.23
N ARG A 133 -8.04 -3.52 0.88
CA ARG A 133 -7.45 -2.98 2.12
C ARG A 133 -6.27 -3.84 2.59
N ASP A 134 -6.42 -5.16 2.47
CA ASP A 134 -5.39 -6.15 2.84
C ASP A 134 -4.06 -5.92 2.10
N TYR A 135 -4.10 -5.65 0.79
CA TYR A 135 -2.89 -5.33 0.03
C TYR A 135 -2.15 -4.12 0.60
N TYR A 136 -2.87 -3.07 1.00
CA TYR A 136 -2.22 -1.90 1.59
C TYR A 136 -1.67 -2.22 2.99
N TYR A 137 -2.41 -2.95 3.82
CA TYR A 137 -1.93 -3.38 5.13
C TYR A 137 -0.64 -4.20 5.07
N LYS A 138 -0.52 -5.10 4.09
CA LYS A 138 0.66 -5.96 3.92
C LYS A 138 1.85 -5.22 3.31
N ASN A 139 1.61 -4.38 2.30
CA ASN A 139 2.70 -3.83 1.48
C ASN A 139 3.16 -2.43 1.91
N GLN A 140 2.32 -1.62 2.56
CA GLN A 140 2.69 -0.25 2.93
C GLN A 140 3.54 -0.21 4.19
N ARG A 141 4.60 0.62 4.15
CA ARG A 141 5.57 0.75 5.24
C ARG A 141 4.92 1.15 6.56
N VAL A 142 3.92 2.03 6.50
CA VAL A 142 3.21 2.56 7.67
C VAL A 142 2.55 1.46 8.53
N PHE A 143 2.18 0.33 7.95
CA PHE A 143 1.49 -0.77 8.65
C PHE A 143 2.39 -1.94 9.06
N LYS A 144 3.67 -1.99 8.64
CA LYS A 144 4.58 -3.13 8.91
C LYS A 144 4.79 -3.48 10.40
N ASN A 145 4.54 -2.55 11.31
CA ASN A 145 4.72 -2.76 12.76
C ASN A 145 3.40 -2.57 13.53
N VAL A 146 2.28 -2.75 12.84
CA VAL A 146 0.96 -2.52 13.39
C VAL A 146 0.21 -3.84 13.45
N GLU A 147 -0.34 -4.15 14.61
CA GLU A 147 -1.31 -5.24 14.73
C GLU A 147 -2.71 -4.70 14.42
N ILE A 148 -3.38 -5.37 13.49
CA ILE A 148 -4.75 -5.10 13.11
C ILE A 148 -5.60 -5.99 14.01
N VAL A 149 -6.24 -5.39 15.01
CA VAL A 149 -7.24 -6.09 15.82
C VAL A 149 -8.60 -5.87 15.15
N PRO A 150 -9.26 -6.91 14.62
CA PRO A 150 -10.64 -6.79 14.19
C PRO A 150 -11.50 -6.66 15.45
N THR A 151 -12.16 -5.51 15.63
CA THR A 151 -13.14 -5.35 16.71
C THR A 151 -14.51 -5.77 16.16
N ASP A 152 -15.13 -6.77 16.78
CA ASP A 152 -16.42 -7.40 16.40
C ASP A 152 -17.67 -6.51 16.59
N SER A 153 -17.51 -5.20 16.77
CA SER A 153 -18.63 -4.27 16.92
C SER A 153 -19.03 -3.64 15.60
N ASP A 154 -20.34 -3.46 15.38
CA ASP A 154 -21.02 -2.81 14.23
C ASP A 154 -20.46 -1.44 13.78
N THR A 155 -19.51 -0.89 14.53
CA THR A 155 -18.61 0.19 14.13
C THR A 155 -17.18 -0.33 14.12
N THR A 156 -16.73 -0.86 12.97
CA THR A 156 -15.38 -1.41 12.80
C THR A 156 -14.34 -0.29 12.78
N VAL A 157 -13.94 0.19 13.96
CA VAL A 157 -12.75 1.03 14.13
C VAL A 157 -11.54 0.12 14.12
N THR A 158 -10.76 0.13 13.03
CA THR A 158 -9.48 -0.59 13.01
C THR A 158 -8.46 0.15 13.85
N ILE A 159 -8.28 -0.30 15.11
CA ILE A 159 -7.29 0.28 16.01
C ILE A 159 -5.92 -0.24 15.62
N LEU A 160 -5.07 0.68 15.16
CA LEU A 160 -3.69 0.39 14.79
C LEU A 160 -2.80 0.46 16.03
N HIS A 161 -2.53 -0.70 16.64
CA HIS A 161 -1.58 -0.79 17.75
C HIS A 161 -0.16 -0.85 17.20
N ARG A 162 0.62 0.22 17.39
CA ARG A 162 2.04 0.19 17.09
C ARG A 162 2.73 -0.72 18.09
N LYS A 163 3.34 -1.81 17.63
CA LYS A 163 4.17 -2.66 18.50
C LYS A 163 5.21 -1.77 19.18
N LYS A 164 5.15 -1.66 20.52
CA LYS A 164 6.17 -0.96 21.29
C LYS A 164 7.49 -1.73 21.05
N LYS A 165 8.38 -1.15 20.24
CA LYS A 165 9.73 -1.70 20.12
C LYS A 165 10.40 -1.55 21.48
N LYS A 166 10.87 -2.65 22.07
CA LYS A 166 11.70 -2.62 23.29
C LYS A 166 12.83 -1.62 23.06
N VAL A 167 12.92 -0.59 23.90
CA VAL A 167 14.02 0.37 23.84
C VAL A 167 15.28 -0.40 24.23
N PRO A 168 16.28 -0.52 23.34
CA PRO A 168 17.47 -1.29 23.66
C PRO A 168 18.27 -0.60 24.77
N SER A 169 18.80 -1.40 25.69
CA SER A 169 19.70 -0.93 26.75
C SER A 169 20.98 -0.32 26.14
N THR A 170 21.68 0.55 26.88
CA THR A 170 22.97 1.12 26.49
C THR A 170 23.95 0.05 26.00
N HIS A 171 24.00 -1.09 26.71
CA HIS A 171 24.84 -2.22 26.33
C HIS A 171 24.40 -2.88 25.00
N GLU A 172 23.09 -3.06 24.79
CA GLU A 172 22.56 -3.61 23.54
C GLU A 172 22.81 -2.66 22.34
N LYS A 173 22.73 -1.34 22.56
CA LYS A 173 23.07 -0.32 21.55
C LYS A 173 24.55 -0.42 21.17
N PHE A 174 25.44 -0.42 22.17
CA PHE A 174 26.89 -0.52 21.94
C PHE A 174 27.24 -1.81 21.22
N ARG A 175 26.73 -2.97 21.67
CA ARG A 175 26.97 -4.26 21.02
C ARG A 175 26.52 -4.27 19.55
N LYS A 176 25.33 -3.74 19.24
CA LYS A 176 24.85 -3.66 17.85
C LYS A 176 25.71 -2.75 16.99
N ALA A 177 26.06 -1.56 17.48
CA ALA A 177 26.92 -0.63 16.77
C ALA A 177 28.30 -1.22 16.52
N SER A 178 28.89 -1.86 17.54
CA SER A 178 30.19 -2.53 17.44
C SER A 178 30.18 -3.68 16.43
N MET A 179 29.14 -4.53 16.40
CA MET A 179 29.03 -5.58 15.38
C MET A 179 28.89 -5.04 13.95
N ILE A 180 28.16 -3.95 13.76
CA ILE A 180 28.03 -3.30 12.45
C ILE A 180 29.36 -2.67 12.06
N GLY A 181 30.01 -1.96 12.97
CA GLY A 181 31.33 -1.38 12.77
C GLY A 181 32.39 -2.44 12.43
N ALA A 182 32.38 -3.58 13.12
CA ALA A 182 33.26 -4.71 12.83
C ALA A 182 33.00 -5.30 11.45
N LYS A 183 31.73 -5.47 11.05
CA LYS A 183 31.40 -5.93 9.68
C LYS A 183 31.86 -4.94 8.62
N ILE A 184 31.71 -3.64 8.88
CA ILE A 184 32.20 -2.60 7.96
C ILE A 184 33.72 -2.70 7.87
N ALA A 185 34.43 -2.80 9.00
CA ALA A 185 35.88 -2.94 9.05
C ALA A 185 36.36 -4.22 8.36
N GLU A 186 35.70 -5.36 8.57
CA GLU A 186 36.03 -6.64 7.92
C GLU A 186 35.86 -6.57 6.39
N LEU A 187 34.77 -5.96 5.92
CA LEU A 187 34.56 -5.73 4.48
C LEU A 187 35.62 -4.80 3.87
N ILE A 188 36.20 -3.91 4.68
CA ILE A 188 37.29 -3.02 4.27
C ILE A 188 38.64 -3.77 4.31
N SER A 189 38.90 -4.58 5.34
CA SER A 189 40.17 -5.28 5.57
C SER A 189 40.37 -6.52 4.69
N CYS A 190 39.32 -7.23 4.26
CA CYS A 190 39.44 -8.39 3.37
C CYS A 190 39.70 -8.04 1.89
N ARG A 191 40.10 -6.80 1.59
CA ARG A 191 40.32 -6.30 0.22
C ARG A 191 41.65 -5.57 -0.02
N THR A 192 42.58 -5.62 0.94
CA THR A 192 44.03 -5.46 0.67
C THR A 192 44.59 -6.74 0.08
#